data_AF-X1TKD1-F1
#
_entry.id   AF-X1TKD1-F1
#
_cell.length_a   1.000
_cell.length_b   1.000
_cell.length_c   1.000
_cell.angle_alpha   90.00
_cell.angle_beta   90.00
_cell.angle_gamma   90.00
#
_symmetry.space_group_name_H-M   'P 1'
#
loop_
_entity.id
_entity.type
_entity.pdbx_description
1 polymer ?
#
loop_
_entity_poly.entity_id
_entity_poly.type
_entity_poly.pdbx_seq_one_letter_code
_entity_poly.pdbx_strand_id
1 'polypeptide(L)'
;TVTIKGKGVGGRNQEMLLSFLDNIKNEEIDYNFLIIGANLDGIEGNSKAMGALIDNVSLNQINKEKIKTKSYLENNDSNSFFKLLKSEIITGPTGINVNDLLLVLIELHV
;
A
#
# COMPACT_ATOMS: atom_id res chain seq x y z
N THR A 1 -13.43 -1.20 -3.14
CA THR A 1 -13.69 -2.39 -2.30
C THR A 1 -12.78 -3.52 -2.75
N VAL A 2 -12.61 -4.57 -1.94
CA VAL A 2 -11.77 -5.74 -2.29
C VAL A 2 -12.64 -6.98 -2.30
N THR A 3 -12.50 -7.79 -3.35
CA THR A 3 -13.13 -9.11 -3.40
C THR A 3 -12.16 -10.13 -2.82
N ILE A 4 -12.51 -10.66 -1.64
CA ILE A 4 -11.67 -11.62 -0.92
C ILE A 4 -11.70 -12.99 -1.62
N LYS A 5 -10.51 -13.53 -1.88
CA LYS A 5 -10.23 -14.84 -2.49
C LYS A 5 -9.28 -15.68 -1.62
N GLY A 6 -8.38 -15.03 -0.90
CA GLY A 6 -7.38 -15.66 -0.03
C GLY A 6 -7.69 -15.57 1.46
N LYS A 7 -6.67 -15.85 2.27
CA LYS A 7 -6.74 -15.82 3.75
C LYS A 7 -5.76 -14.82 4.37
N GLY A 8 -5.24 -13.90 3.55
CA GLY A 8 -4.29 -12.89 3.96
C GLY A 8 -4.85 -11.85 4.92
N VAL A 9 -3.95 -10.98 5.37
CA VAL A 9 -4.27 -9.82 6.21
C VAL A 9 -4.09 -8.56 5.37
N GLY A 10 -5.07 -7.66 5.39
CA GLY A 10 -5.06 -6.45 4.59
C GLY A 10 -6.40 -5.74 4.53
N GLY A 11 -6.46 -4.72 3.68
CA GLY A 11 -7.68 -3.99 3.38
C GLY A 11 -7.60 -3.26 2.04
N ARG A 12 -8.66 -2.52 1.72
CA ARG A 12 -8.87 -1.86 0.43
C ARG A 12 -7.81 -0.85 0.03
N ASN A 13 -7.34 -0.02 0.96
CA ASN A 13 -6.34 1.00 0.62
C ASN A 13 -4.97 0.35 0.38
N GLN A 14 -4.61 -0.62 1.22
CA GLN A 14 -3.39 -1.40 1.02
C GLN A 14 -3.44 -2.21 -0.29
N GLU A 15 -4.54 -2.91 -0.58
CA GLU A 15 -4.73 -3.63 -1.86
C GLU A 15 -4.59 -2.72 -3.08
N MET A 16 -5.17 -1.52 -3.03
CA MET A 16 -5.04 -0.52 -4.09
C MET A 16 -3.58 -0.12 -4.33
N LEU A 17 -2.84 0.21 -3.26
CA LEU A 17 -1.44 0.62 -3.35
C LEU A 17 -0.54 -0.53 -3.82
N LEU A 18 -0.78 -1.75 -3.34
CA LEU A 18 -0.04 -2.93 -3.77
C LEU A 18 -0.33 -3.24 -5.24
N SER A 19 -1.58 -3.09 -5.69
CA SER A 19 -1.94 -3.25 -7.11
C SER A 19 -1.26 -2.19 -7.98
N PHE A 20 -1.16 -0.94 -7.52
CA PHE A 20 -0.42 0.10 -8.21
C PHE A 20 1.07 -0.28 -8.36
N LEU A 21 1.74 -0.65 -7.26
CA LEU A 21 3.13 -1.11 -7.28
C LEU A 21 3.33 -2.32 -8.20
N ASP A 22 2.42 -3.30 -8.18
CA ASP A 22 2.51 -4.48 -9.05
C ASP A 22 2.48 -4.13 -10.53
N ASN A 23 1.69 -3.12 -10.91
CA ASN A 23 1.58 -2.64 -12.29
C ASN A 23 2.80 -1.86 -12.75
N ILE A 24 3.41 -1.04 -11.87
CA ILE A 24 4.48 -0.11 -12.28
C ILE A 24 5.90 -0.60 -11.94
N LYS A 25 6.07 -1.73 -11.25
CA LYS A 25 7.39 -2.20 -10.76
C LYS A 25 8.47 -2.36 -11.84
N ASN A 26 8.08 -2.49 -13.10
CA ASN A 26 9.01 -2.62 -14.24
C ASN A 26 9.14 -1.34 -15.06
N GLU A 27 8.44 -0.27 -14.69
CA GLU A 27 8.49 1.02 -15.38
C GLU A 27 9.70 1.83 -14.94
N GLU A 28 10.30 2.56 -15.87
CA GLU A 28 11.31 3.56 -15.56
C GLU A 28 10.63 4.87 -15.16
N ILE A 29 10.76 5.25 -13.89
CA ILE A 29 10.15 6.46 -13.34
C ILE A 29 11.28 7.45 -13.04
N ASP A 30 11.31 8.54 -13.78
CA ASP A 30 12.32 9.61 -13.74
C ASP A 30 11.88 10.82 -12.90
N TYR A 31 10.90 10.64 -12.01
CA TYR A 31 10.43 11.65 -11.05
C TYR A 31 10.19 11.03 -9.69
N ASN A 32 10.16 11.87 -8.65
CA ASN A 32 9.84 11.44 -7.31
C ASN A 32 8.32 11.42 -7.12
N PHE A 33 7.81 10.40 -6.43
CA PHE A 33 6.41 10.33 -6.04
C PHE A 33 6.25 9.79 -4.62
N LEU A 34 5.11 10.12 -4.03
CA LEU A 34 4.64 9.57 -2.76
C LEU A 34 3.12 9.41 -2.83
N ILE A 35 2.63 8.25 -2.45
CA ILE A 35 1.20 7.97 -2.37
C ILE A 35 0.86 7.41 -0.99
N ILE A 36 -0.18 7.97 -0.38
CA ILE A 36 -0.76 7.45 0.87
C ILE A 36 -2.19 7.05 0.58
N GLY A 37 -2.54 5.81 0.95
CA GLY A 37 -3.91 5.33 1.02
C GLY A 37 -4.22 4.93 2.45
N ALA A 38 -5.28 5.50 3.04
CA ALA A 38 -5.60 5.32 4.46
C ALA A 38 -7.10 5.31 4.72
N ASN A 39 -7.56 4.43 5.63
CA ASN A 39 -8.89 4.48 6.23
C ASN A 39 -8.87 5.36 7.48
N LEU A 40 -9.69 6.41 7.52
CA LEU A 40 -9.63 7.45 8.55
C LEU A 40 -10.17 7.01 9.91
N ASP A 41 -10.79 5.83 10.01
CA ASP A 41 -11.11 5.20 11.31
C ASP A 41 -9.90 4.58 12.03
N GLY A 42 -8.74 4.52 11.37
CA GLY A 42 -7.50 3.98 11.94
C GLY A 42 -7.27 2.49 11.70
N ILE A 43 -8.19 1.79 11.02
CA ILE A 43 -8.16 0.34 10.81
C ILE A 43 -8.43 -0.01 9.34
N GLU A 44 -7.54 -0.77 8.74
CA GLU A 44 -7.58 -1.19 7.35
C GLU A 44 -7.90 -2.68 7.28
N GLY A 45 -9.17 -2.99 6.96
CA GLY A 45 -9.69 -4.35 6.86
C GLY A 45 -9.52 -5.15 8.16
N ASN A 46 -8.80 -6.27 8.08
CA ASN A 46 -8.53 -7.14 9.24
C ASN A 46 -7.11 -6.92 9.83
N SER A 47 -6.45 -5.80 9.51
CA SER A 47 -5.13 -5.45 10.00
C SER A 47 -5.18 -4.42 11.15
N LYS A 48 -4.02 -4.12 11.76
CA LYS A 48 -3.86 -2.99 12.71
C LYS A 48 -3.48 -1.67 12.03
N ALA A 49 -3.19 -1.72 10.73
CA ALA A 49 -2.78 -0.56 9.97
C ALA A 49 -3.98 0.32 9.69
N MET A 50 -3.76 1.62 9.59
CA MET A 50 -4.68 2.58 9.01
C MET A 50 -4.61 2.55 7.47
N GLY A 51 -3.48 2.13 6.93
CA GLY A 51 -3.17 2.26 5.50
C GLY A 51 -1.71 1.93 5.22
N ALA A 52 -1.18 2.51 4.14
CA ALA A 52 0.25 2.45 3.83
C ALA A 52 0.71 3.68 3.03
N LEU A 53 2.02 3.84 2.98
CA LEU A 53 2.72 4.80 2.13
C LEU A 53 3.56 4.04 1.11
N ILE A 54 3.61 4.54 -0.12
CA ILE A 54 4.48 4.04 -1.17
C ILE A 54 5.19 5.20 -1.88
N ASP A 55 6.38 4.93 -2.39
CA ASP A 55 7.28 5.90 -3.02
C ASP A 55 8.30 5.17 -3.93
N ASN A 56 9.26 5.92 -4.48
CA ASN A 56 10.36 5.35 -5.26
C ASN A 56 11.21 4.34 -4.44
N VAL A 57 11.34 4.52 -3.13
CA VAL A 57 12.07 3.57 -2.25
C VAL A 57 11.35 2.22 -2.22
N SER A 58 10.03 2.23 -2.15
CA SER A 58 9.18 1.04 -2.20
C SER A 58 9.41 0.23 -3.48
N LEU A 59 9.42 0.89 -4.64
CA LEU A 59 9.70 0.26 -5.94
C LEU A 59 11.12 -0.33 -6.01
N ASN A 60 12.10 0.45 -5.57
CA ASN A 60 13.50 0.01 -5.54
C ASN A 60 13.66 -1.24 -4.66
N GLN A 61 12.98 -1.29 -3.51
CA GLN A 61 13.01 -2.45 -2.63
C GLN A 61 12.38 -3.69 -3.28
N ILE A 62 11.22 -3.55 -3.94
CA ILE A 62 10.55 -4.65 -4.66
C ILE A 62 11.50 -5.27 -5.69
N ASN A 63 12.16 -4.44 -6.49
CA ASN A 63 13.06 -4.89 -7.54
C ASN A 63 14.35 -5.50 -6.98
N LYS A 64 14.97 -4.86 -5.98
CA LYS A 64 16.20 -5.32 -5.35
C LYS A 64 16.02 -6.67 -4.64
N GLU A 65 14.90 -6.84 -3.93
CA GLU A 65 14.61 -8.06 -3.16
C GLU A 65 13.83 -9.10 -3.98
N LYS A 66 13.49 -8.80 -5.25
CA LYS A 66 12.71 -9.67 -6.15
C LYS A 66 11.37 -10.09 -5.52
N ILE A 67 10.69 -9.16 -4.86
CA ILE A 67 9.43 -9.40 -4.15
C ILE A 67 8.34 -9.75 -5.16
N LYS A 68 7.65 -10.88 -4.95
CA LYS A 68 6.53 -11.33 -5.79
C LYS A 68 5.22 -10.65 -5.37
N THR A 69 5.09 -9.35 -5.64
CA THR A 69 3.88 -8.53 -5.36
C THR A 69 2.56 -9.23 -5.69
N LYS A 70 2.46 -9.87 -6.87
CA LYS A 70 1.27 -10.62 -7.32
C LYS A 70 0.82 -11.71 -6.34
N SER A 71 1.74 -12.39 -5.66
CA SER A 71 1.38 -13.44 -4.69
C SER A 71 0.65 -12.89 -3.46
N TYR A 72 0.99 -11.67 -3.02
CA TYR A 72 0.28 -10.99 -1.94
C TYR A 72 -1.11 -10.54 -2.39
N LEU A 73 -1.28 -10.05 -3.63
CA LEU A 73 -2.59 -9.70 -4.20
C LEU A 73 -3.50 -10.93 -4.33
N GLU A 74 -2.98 -12.04 -4.86
CA GLU A 74 -3.76 -13.28 -5.04
C GLU A 74 -4.26 -13.86 -3.69
N ASN A 75 -3.52 -13.64 -2.61
CA ASN A 75 -3.88 -14.10 -1.27
C ASN A 75 -4.63 -13.04 -0.43
N ASN A 76 -4.90 -11.84 -0.95
CA ASN A 76 -5.40 -10.68 -0.21
C ASN A 76 -4.57 -10.36 1.06
N ASP A 77 -3.25 -10.40 0.93
CA ASP A 77 -2.28 -10.30 2.03
C ASP A 77 -1.46 -9.00 1.98
N SER A 78 -2.12 -7.89 1.65
CA SER A 78 -1.47 -6.61 1.43
C SER A 78 -0.81 -6.02 2.69
N ASN A 79 -1.31 -6.30 3.88
CA ASN A 79 -0.68 -5.83 5.11
C ASN A 79 0.68 -6.50 5.36
N SER A 80 0.79 -7.81 5.11
CA SER A 80 2.06 -8.54 5.25
C SER A 80 3.11 -7.99 4.28
N PHE A 81 2.69 -7.60 3.07
CA PHE A 81 3.55 -6.90 2.12
C PHE A 81 4.04 -5.54 2.65
N PHE A 82 3.15 -4.67 3.15
CA PHE A 82 3.57 -3.36 3.67
C PHE A 82 4.35 -3.44 4.98
N LYS A 83 4.18 -4.51 5.77
CA LYS A 83 5.07 -4.83 6.90
C LYS A 83 6.48 -5.17 6.44
N LEU A 84 6.61 -5.98 5.39
CA LEU A 84 7.89 -6.33 4.80
C LEU A 84 8.63 -5.07 4.31
N LEU A 85 7.92 -4.15 3.65
CA LEU A 85 8.46 -2.85 3.21
C LEU A 85 8.62 -1.83 4.34
N LYS A 86 8.10 -2.11 5.55
CA LYS A 86 8.02 -1.18 6.69
C LYS A 86 7.33 0.15 6.33
N SER A 87 6.29 0.09 5.51
CA SER A 87 5.56 1.27 5.03
C SER A 87 4.07 1.25 5.39
N GLU A 88 3.64 0.33 6.26
CA GLU A 88 2.32 0.42 6.89
C GLU A 88 2.23 1.63 7.81
N ILE A 89 1.06 2.26 7.84
CA ILE A 89 0.77 3.39 8.73
C ILE A 89 -0.02 2.86 9.92
N ILE A 90 0.49 3.03 11.14
CA ILE A 90 -0.17 2.57 12.38
C ILE A 90 -0.50 3.80 13.23
N THR A 91 -1.78 4.14 13.31
CA THR A 91 -2.30 5.21 14.19
C THR A 91 -3.08 4.65 15.38
N GLY A 92 -3.65 3.45 15.23
CA GLY A 92 -4.69 2.94 16.11
C GLY A 92 -6.05 3.58 15.82
N PRO A 93 -7.13 3.15 16.50
CA PRO A 93 -8.46 3.70 16.28
C PRO A 93 -8.48 5.21 16.51
N THR A 94 -8.95 5.98 15.52
CA THR A 94 -8.95 7.46 15.58
C THR A 94 -10.18 8.02 16.31
N GLY A 95 -11.23 7.20 16.48
CA GLY A 95 -12.50 7.59 17.10
C GLY A 95 -13.47 8.34 16.17
N ILE A 96 -13.10 8.58 14.91
CA ILE A 96 -13.96 9.18 13.88
C ILE A 96 -13.83 8.39 12.58
N ASN A 97 -14.88 8.34 11.76
CA ASN A 97 -14.83 7.70 10.45
C ASN A 97 -15.43 8.61 9.39
N VAL A 98 -14.58 9.11 8.48
CA VAL A 98 -14.99 9.88 7.30
C VAL A 98 -14.50 9.20 6.00
N ASN A 99 -14.48 7.86 6.01
CA ASN A 99 -14.02 6.98 4.93
C ASN A 99 -12.51 7.05 4.66
N ASP A 100 -12.12 6.97 3.39
CA ASP A 100 -10.74 6.84 2.94
C ASP A 100 -10.13 8.19 2.53
N LEU A 101 -8.81 8.31 2.71
CA LEU A 101 -7.97 9.36 2.16
C LEU A 101 -6.98 8.74 1.17
N LEU A 102 -6.94 9.28 -0.05
CA LEU A 102 -5.87 9.05 -1.02
C LEU A 102 -5.14 10.36 -1.26
N LEU A 103 -3.86 10.40 -0.92
CA LEU A 103 -2.96 11.53 -1.20
C LEU A 103 -1.91 11.08 -2.22
N VAL A 104 -1.70 11.90 -3.24
CA VAL A 104 -0.66 11.70 -4.25
C VAL A 104 0.18 12.98 -4.33
N LEU A 105 1.49 12.82 -4.17
CA LEU A 105 2.48 13.88 -4.35
C LEU A 105 3.43 13.45 -5.48
N ILE A 106 3.66 14.36 -6.42
CA ILE A 106 4.61 14.19 -7.52
C ILE A 106 5.56 15.39 -7.49
N GLU A 107 6.85 15.10 -7.51
CA GLU A 107 7.90 16.10 -7.64
C GLU A 107 8.64 15.85 -8.97
N LEU A 108 8.45 16.77 -9.91
CA LEU A 108 9.10 16.73 -11.22
C LEU A 108 10.52 17.28 -11.11
N HIS A 109 11.48 16.62 -11.74
CA HIS A 109 12.81 17.18 -11.95
C HIS A 109 12.71 18.21 -13.08
N VAL A 110 12.70 19.50 -12.72
CA VAL A 110 12.70 20.64 -13.65
C VAL A 110 14.12 21.08 -13.95
#